data_AF-A0A1Y1WBJ9-F1
#
_entry.id   AF-A0A1Y1WBJ9-F1
#
_cell.length_a   1.000
_cell.length_b   1.000
_cell.length_c   1.000
_cell.angle_alpha   90.00
_cell.angle_beta   90.00
_cell.angle_gamma   90.00
#
_symmetry.space_group_name_H-M   'P 1'
#
loop_
_entity.id
_entity.type
_entity.pdbx_description
1 polymer ?
#
loop_
_entity_poly.entity_id
_entity_poly.type
_entity_poly.pdbx_seq_one_letter_code
_entity_poly.pdbx_strand_id
1 'polypeptide(L)'
;RARLTTTLWEDEQTLVYQVDCRGICVARRHDDNTINGTKLLNVVGMSRGKRDGILKNEKGRRVVKVGPMHLKGVWIPFERARFLAEQFKIVDVLFPIFQPDPNSYL
;
A
#
# COMPACT_ATOMS: atom_id res chain seq x y z
N ARG A 1 -12.33 -11.12 -8.63
CA ARG A 1 -10.97 -11.49 -8.14
C ARG A 1 -10.10 -10.24 -8.29
N ALA A 2 -9.39 -9.83 -7.23
CA ALA A 2 -8.49 -8.68 -7.30
C ALA A 2 -7.41 -8.93 -8.36
N ARG A 3 -7.22 -8.01 -9.30
CA ARG A 3 -6.19 -8.10 -10.35
C ARG A 3 -4.92 -7.43 -9.84
N LEU A 4 -3.80 -8.15 -9.90
CA LEU A 4 -2.48 -7.59 -9.64
C LEU A 4 -1.96 -6.95 -10.93
N THR A 5 -1.38 -5.77 -10.83
CA THR A 5 -0.65 -5.11 -11.93
C THR A 5 0.74 -4.72 -11.44
N THR A 6 1.74 -4.74 -12.31
CA THR A 6 3.09 -4.29 -11.99
C THR A 6 3.46 -3.11 -12.86
N THR A 7 3.98 -2.04 -12.26
CA THR A 7 4.46 -0.86 -12.99
C THR A 7 5.83 -0.41 -12.49
N LEU A 8 6.62 0.20 -13.37
CA LEU A 8 7.88 0.85 -13.00
C LEU A 8 7.58 2.18 -12.34
N TRP A 9 8.09 2.36 -11.11
CA TRP A 9 8.16 3.66 -10.47
C TRP A 9 9.54 4.27 -10.74
N GLU A 10 9.60 5.06 -11.81
CA GLU A 10 10.87 5.61 -12.34
C GLU A 10 11.61 6.47 -11.31
N ASP A 11 10.92 7.39 -10.62
CA ASP A 11 11.52 8.30 -9.63
C ASP A 11 12.27 7.55 -8.50
N GLU A 12 11.84 6.34 -8.20
CA GLU A 12 12.32 5.52 -7.09
C GLU A 12 13.08 4.28 -7.55
N GLN A 13 13.27 4.13 -8.87
CA GLN A 13 13.99 3.04 -9.53
C GLN A 13 13.57 1.64 -9.04
N THR A 14 12.27 1.45 -8.81
CA THR A 14 11.72 0.18 -8.33
C THR A 14 10.43 -0.18 -9.06
N LEU A 15 10.10 -1.47 -9.09
CA LEU A 15 8.77 -1.92 -9.49
C LEU A 15 7.79 -1.79 -8.31
N VAL A 16 6.52 -1.54 -8.63
CA VAL A 16 5.43 -1.59 -7.66
C VAL A 16 4.36 -2.58 -8.10
N TYR A 17 3.94 -3.43 -7.16
CA TYR A 17 2.78 -4.30 -7.27
C TYR A 17 1.54 -3.55 -6.83
N GLN A 18 0.50 -3.55 -7.65
CA GLN A 18 -0.68 -2.72 -7.49
C GLN A 18 -1.96 -3.55 -7.51
N VAL A 19 -2.86 -3.24 -6.59
CA VAL A 19 -4.22 -3.80 -6.56
C VAL A 19 -5.20 -2.64 -6.41
N ASP A 20 -6.17 -2.60 -7.32
CA ASP A 20 -7.30 -1.69 -7.24
C ASP A 20 -8.40 -2.29 -6.36
N CYS A 21 -8.80 -1.56 -5.33
CA CYS A 21 -9.88 -1.93 -4.43
C CYS A 21 -10.72 -0.70 -4.10
N ARG A 22 -12.04 -0.78 -4.34
CA ARG A 22 -13.00 0.31 -4.03
C ARG A 22 -12.58 1.67 -4.63
N GLY A 23 -12.06 1.65 -5.86
CA GLY A 23 -11.59 2.85 -6.57
C GLY A 23 -10.25 3.40 -6.06
N ILE A 24 -9.51 2.63 -5.24
CA ILE A 24 -8.22 3.02 -4.68
C ILE A 24 -7.16 2.00 -5.09
N CYS A 25 -6.11 2.49 -5.75
CA CYS A 25 -4.90 1.73 -6.03
C CYS A 25 -4.01 1.67 -4.78
N VAL A 26 -3.82 0.46 -4.23
CA VAL A 26 -2.86 0.19 -3.15
C VAL A 26 -1.62 -0.45 -3.76
N ALA A 27 -0.44 0.02 -3.38
CA ALA A 27 0.83 -0.40 -3.96
C ALA A 27 1.78 -0.97 -2.89
N ARG A 28 2.53 -2.02 -3.27
CA ARG A 28 3.68 -2.60 -2.55
C ARG A 28 4.93 -2.45 -3.40
N ARG A 29 6.03 -1.98 -2.83
CA ARG A 29 7.32 -1.92 -3.52
C ARG A 29 7.94 -3.30 -3.67
N HIS A 30 8.67 -3.53 -4.76
CA HIS A 30 9.36 -4.79 -5.01
C HIS A 30 10.66 -4.94 -4.20
N ASP A 31 11.41 -3.85 -4.03
CA ASP A 31 12.75 -3.84 -3.44
C ASP A 31 12.76 -3.98 -1.90
N ASP A 32 11.85 -3.29 -1.21
CA ASP A 32 11.83 -3.25 0.27
C ASP A 32 10.51 -3.74 0.89
N ASN A 33 9.56 -4.18 0.07
CA ASN A 33 8.24 -4.67 0.47
C ASN A 33 7.37 -3.66 1.22
N THR A 34 7.75 -2.38 1.31
CA THR A 34 6.90 -1.38 1.94
C THR A 34 5.62 -1.17 1.16
N ILE A 35 4.54 -0.84 1.87
CA ILE A 35 3.20 -0.66 1.31
C ILE A 35 2.75 0.78 1.55
N ASN A 36 2.04 1.36 0.58
CA ASN A 36 1.44 2.68 0.74
C ASN A 36 0.29 2.65 1.75
N GLY A 37 0.61 2.93 3.02
CA GLY A 37 -0.33 2.95 4.14
C GLY A 37 -1.42 4.01 4.01
N THR A 38 -1.15 5.12 3.30
CA THR A 38 -2.19 6.11 3.00
C THR A 38 -3.28 5.53 2.11
N LYS A 39 -2.92 4.83 1.03
CA LYS A 39 -3.90 4.21 0.14
C LYS A 39 -4.62 3.05 0.82
N LEU A 40 -3.89 2.22 1.57
CA LEU A 40 -4.46 1.13 2.35
C LEU A 40 -5.58 1.61 3.30
N LEU A 41 -5.33 2.66 4.10
CA LEU A 41 -6.33 3.17 5.04
C LEU A 41 -7.48 3.92 4.35
N ASN A 42 -7.26 4.46 3.14
CA ASN A 42 -8.35 5.03 2.35
C ASN A 42 -9.34 3.94 1.90
N VAL A 43 -8.92 2.68 1.68
CA VAL A 43 -9.82 1.56 1.31
C VAL A 43 -10.88 1.32 2.39
N VAL A 44 -10.54 1.61 3.65
CA VAL A 44 -11.44 1.54 4.81
C VAL A 44 -12.46 2.68 4.83
N GLY A 45 -12.28 3.73 4.01
CA GLY A 45 -13.08 4.95 4.09
C GLY A 45 -12.71 5.85 5.27
N MET A 46 -11.46 5.71 5.76
CA MET A 46 -11.01 6.43 6.96
C MET A 46 -10.91 7.95 6.71
N SER A 47 -11.37 8.74 7.68
CA SER A 47 -11.20 10.19 7.64
C SER A 47 -9.71 10.58 7.65
N ARG A 48 -9.39 11.71 7.02
CA ARG A 48 -8.03 12.23 6.94
C ARG A 48 -7.34 12.33 8.31
N GLY A 49 -8.01 12.92 9.30
CA GLY A 49 -7.43 13.13 10.63
C GLY A 49 -7.09 11.81 11.34
N LYS A 50 -7.98 10.82 11.27
CA LYS A 50 -7.73 9.49 11.87
C LYS A 50 -6.59 8.77 11.16
N ARG A 51 -6.58 8.80 9.82
CA ARG A 51 -5.52 8.20 9.00
C ARG A 51 -4.15 8.81 9.30
N ASP A 52 -4.07 10.14 9.27
CA ASP A 52 -2.82 10.87 9.51
C ASP A 52 -2.36 10.64 10.98
N GLY A 53 -3.31 10.51 11.92
CA GLY A 53 -3.05 10.15 13.32
C GLY A 53 -2.47 8.74 13.52
N ILE A 54 -2.87 7.76 12.71
CA ILE A 54 -2.27 6.42 12.71
C ILE A 54 -0.88 6.48 12.09
N LEU A 55 -0.79 6.98 10.85
CA LEU A 55 0.44 6.93 10.05
C LEU A 55 1.57 7.80 10.62
N LYS A 56 1.27 8.84 11.42
CA LYS A 56 2.31 9.69 12.01
C LYS A 56 3.23 8.96 12.99
N ASN A 57 2.73 7.89 13.61
CA ASN A 57 3.42 7.17 14.68
C ASN A 57 4.09 5.88 14.17
N GLU A 58 3.94 5.53 12.89
CA GLU A 58 4.50 4.29 12.36
C GLU A 58 6.02 4.36 12.22
N LYS A 59 6.71 3.41 12.85
CA LYS A 59 8.18 3.29 12.77
C LYS A 59 8.58 2.84 11.36
N GLY A 60 9.71 3.37 10.86
CA GLY A 60 10.21 3.05 9.52
C GLY A 60 9.33 3.61 8.38
N ARG A 61 8.44 4.56 8.68
CA ARG A 61 7.61 5.21 7.65
C ARG A 61 8.44 6.12 6.75
N ARG A 62 8.09 6.16 5.46
CA ARG A 62 8.65 7.11 4.48
C ARG A 62 7.54 7.95 3.88
N VAL A 63 7.74 9.27 3.80
CA VAL A 63 6.75 10.19 3.23
C VAL A 63 7.14 10.54 1.80
N VAL A 64 6.25 10.25 0.85
CA VAL A 64 6.41 10.52 -0.57
C VAL A 64 5.43 11.62 -0.98
N LYS A 65 5.96 12.80 -1.31
CA LYS A 65 5.18 14.02 -1.61
C LYS A 65 5.10 14.34 -3.12
N VAL A 66 6.08 13.86 -3.88
CA VAL A 66 6.25 14.09 -5.32
C VAL A 66 6.07 12.75 -6.07
N GLY A 67 5.90 12.81 -7.38
CA GLY A 67 5.67 11.64 -8.23
C GLY A 67 4.18 11.37 -8.54
N PRO A 68 3.84 10.21 -9.10
CA PRO A 68 2.48 9.87 -9.51
C PRO A 68 1.48 9.95 -8.35
N MET A 69 0.29 10.53 -8.59
CA MET A 69 -0.72 10.77 -7.54
C MET A 69 -1.13 9.50 -6.77
N HIS A 70 -1.16 8.36 -7.45
CA HIS A 70 -1.51 7.08 -6.86
C HIS A 70 -0.37 6.46 -6.02
N LEU A 71 0.86 6.97 -6.13
CA LEU A 71 2.03 6.52 -5.34
C LEU A 71 2.42 7.50 -4.21
N LYS A 72 1.92 8.74 -4.25
CA LYS A 72 2.05 9.69 -3.14
C LYS A 72 1.42 9.15 -1.84
N GLY A 73 2.03 9.47 -0.71
CA GLY A 73 1.53 9.08 0.61
C GLY A 73 2.63 8.67 1.58
N VAL A 74 2.21 8.09 2.70
CA VAL A 74 3.10 7.48 3.68
C VAL A 74 3.23 5.99 3.37
N TRP A 75 4.45 5.57 3.11
CA TRP A 75 4.84 4.17 2.93
C TRP A 75 5.29 3.60 4.27
N ILE A 76 4.83 2.40 4.60
CA ILE A 76 5.09 1.73 5.89
C ILE A 76 5.59 0.30 5.66
N PRO A 77 6.33 -0.28 6.62
CA PRO A 77 6.81 -1.66 6.51
C PRO A 77 5.69 -2.67 6.28
N PHE A 78 6.00 -3.74 5.54
CA PHE A 78 5.06 -4.80 5.18
C PHE A 78 4.25 -5.33 6.37
N GLU A 79 4.94 -5.76 7.43
CA GLU A 79 4.30 -6.31 8.64
C GLU A 79 3.31 -5.34 9.27
N ARG A 80 3.64 -4.04 9.22
CA ARG A 80 2.77 -3.01 9.77
C ARG A 80 1.53 -2.79 8.90
N ALA A 81 1.70 -2.75 7.58
CA ALA A 81 0.58 -2.69 6.65
C ALA A 81 -0.34 -3.90 6.77
N ARG A 82 0.24 -5.11 6.93
CA ARG A 82 -0.49 -6.36 7.13
C ARG A 82 -1.32 -6.31 8.40
N PHE A 83 -0.72 -5.92 9.52
CA PHE A 83 -1.45 -5.74 10.78
C PHE A 83 -2.63 -4.78 10.62
N LEU A 84 -2.43 -3.61 10.00
CA LEU A 84 -3.52 -2.65 9.78
C LEU A 84 -4.62 -3.23 8.89
N ALA A 85 -4.25 -3.97 7.85
CA ALA A 85 -5.20 -4.62 6.97
C ALA A 85 -6.02 -5.70 7.70
N GLU A 86 -5.41 -6.48 8.59
CA GLU A 86 -6.08 -7.49 9.43
C GLU A 86 -7.05 -6.81 10.40
N GLN A 87 -6.59 -5.77 11.12
CA GLN A 87 -7.42 -5.01 12.06
C GLN A 87 -8.66 -4.40 11.40
N PHE A 88 -8.52 -3.89 10.18
CA PHE A 88 -9.64 -3.29 9.43
C PHE A 88 -10.36 -4.27 8.48
N LYS A 89 -10.01 -5.56 8.51
CA LYS A 89 -10.63 -6.62 7.71
C LYS A 89 -10.61 -6.35 6.20
N ILE A 90 -9.47 -5.87 5.69
CA ILE A 90 -9.24 -5.59 4.27
C ILE A 90 -8.13 -6.45 3.64
N VAL A 91 -7.57 -7.43 4.36
CA VAL A 91 -6.54 -8.34 3.81
C VAL A 91 -7.06 -9.06 2.58
N ASP A 92 -8.26 -9.66 2.65
CA ASP A 92 -8.77 -10.52 1.59
C ASP A 92 -9.02 -9.77 0.28
N VAL A 93 -9.47 -8.51 0.37
CA VAL A 93 -9.73 -7.67 -0.81
C VAL A 93 -8.44 -7.09 -1.42
N LEU A 94 -7.34 -7.11 -0.67
CA LEU A 94 -6.00 -6.70 -1.09
C LEU A 94 -5.04 -7.89 -1.16
N PHE A 95 -5.57 -9.12 -1.17
CA PHE A 95 -4.82 -10.34 -0.90
C PHE A 95 -3.51 -10.47 -1.71
N PRO A 96 -3.47 -10.19 -3.05
CA PRO A 96 -2.27 -10.39 -3.84
C PRO A 96 -1.03 -9.62 -3.33
N ILE A 97 -1.19 -8.39 -2.84
CA ILE A 97 -0.05 -7.59 -2.34
C ILE A 97 0.45 -8.05 -0.96
N PHE A 98 -0.32 -8.88 -0.25
CA PHE A 98 0.06 -9.44 1.06
C PHE A 98 0.67 -10.84 0.98
N GLN A 99 0.85 -11.38 -0.23
CA GLN A 99 1.47 -12.69 -0.42
C GLN A 99 3.00 -12.61 -0.34
N PRO A 100 3.70 -13.66 0.12
CA PRO A 100 5.16 -13.66 0.15
C PRO A 100 5.76 -13.32 -1.21
N ASP A 101 5.23 -13.95 -2.27
CA ASP A 101 5.55 -13.66 -3.66
C ASP A 101 4.30 -13.17 -4.43
N PRO A 102 4.15 -11.85 -4.62
CA PRO A 102 3.08 -11.29 -5.42
C PRO A 102 3.10 -11.74 -6.90
N ASN A 103 4.27 -12.06 -7.48
CA ASN A 103 4.37 -12.40 -8.91
C ASN A 103 3.57 -13.65 -9.29
N SER A 104 3.34 -14.56 -8.34
CA SER A 104 2.48 -15.73 -8.53
C SER A 104 1.02 -15.40 -8.86
N TYR A 105 0.63 -14.12 -8.80
CA TYR A 105 -0.72 -13.61 -9.08
C TYR A 105 -0.81 -12.70 -10.32
N LEU A 106 0.28 -12.55 -11.08
CA LEU A 106 0.29 -11.87 -12.38
C LEU A 106 -0.34 -12.74 -13.49
#